data_AF-A0A7R9XVS6-F1
#
_entry.id   AF-A0A7R9XVS6-F1
#
_cell.length_a   1.000
_cell.length_b   1.000
_cell.length_c   1.000
_cell.angle_alpha   90.00
_cell.angle_beta   90.00
_cell.angle_gamma   90.00
#
_symmetry.space_group_name_H-M   'P 1'
#
loop_
_entity.id
_entity.type
_entity.pdbx_description
1 polymer ?
#
loop_
_entity_poly.entity_id
_entity_poly.type
_entity_poly.pdbx_seq_one_letter_code
_entity_poly.pdbx_strand_id
1 'polypeptide(L)'
;AAEGPPPLPDADLPPGILPLTIKKLVQRRREVKNLMKNERDQGAYQQLHIRQLALKLTANSMYGCLGFSNSRFYAKPLAMLVTSQGREILQSTVDLVQINMGLDVVYGDTDSIFVHTGKSELQDAYHIGNQIKRESNRRFRLLELEIDGVYKTILLLKKKKYAA
;
A
#
# COMPACT_ATOMS: atom_id res chain seq x y z
N ALA A 1 -15.98 27.27 -9.92
CA ALA A 1 -16.30 25.94 -9.37
C ALA A 1 -14.98 25.21 -9.16
N ALA A 2 -14.75 24.57 -8.00
CA ALA A 2 -13.56 23.74 -7.83
C ALA A 2 -13.74 22.50 -8.69
N GLU A 3 -12.98 22.38 -9.79
CA GLU A 3 -13.00 21.19 -10.65
C GLU A 3 -12.60 19.96 -9.82
N GLY A 4 -13.48 18.96 -9.78
CA GLY A 4 -13.23 17.67 -9.15
C GLY A 4 -12.19 16.84 -9.92
N PRO A 5 -11.83 15.64 -9.43
CA PRO A 5 -10.98 14.75 -10.20
C PRO A 5 -11.64 14.41 -11.55
N PRO A 6 -10.85 14.26 -12.62
CA PRO A 6 -11.38 13.77 -13.90
C PRO A 6 -11.94 12.35 -13.73
N PRO A 7 -12.89 11.92 -14.58
CA PRO A 7 -13.39 10.56 -14.54
C PRO A 7 -12.29 9.55 -14.87
N LEU A 8 -12.49 8.30 -14.45
CA LEU A 8 -11.63 7.20 -14.88
C LEU A 8 -11.75 7.01 -16.40
N PRO A 9 -10.65 6.64 -17.09
CA PRO A 9 -10.70 6.30 -18.51
C PRO A 9 -11.50 5.01 -18.74
N ASP A 10 -12.05 4.86 -19.94
CA ASP A 10 -12.76 3.63 -20.35
C ASP A 10 -11.86 2.40 -20.25
N ALA A 11 -12.44 1.28 -19.81
CA ALA A 11 -11.70 0.04 -19.55
C ALA A 11 -11.08 -0.57 -20.83
N ASP A 12 -11.60 -0.22 -21.99
CA ASP A 12 -11.21 -0.77 -23.29
C ASP A 12 -9.96 -0.08 -23.86
N LEU A 13 -9.55 1.04 -23.28
CA LEU A 13 -8.39 1.79 -23.74
C LEU A 13 -7.09 1.02 -23.47
N PRO A 14 -6.13 1.06 -24.41
CA PRO A 14 -4.82 0.46 -24.19
C PRO A 14 -4.10 1.17 -23.02
N PRO A 15 -3.32 0.44 -22.21
CA PRO A 15 -2.64 1.01 -21.05
C PRO A 15 -1.62 2.06 -21.49
N GLY A 16 -1.69 3.25 -20.89
CA GLY A 16 -0.76 4.34 -21.16
C GLY A 16 0.67 4.10 -20.67
N ILE A 17 1.56 5.04 -20.99
CA ILE A 17 3.01 4.95 -20.67
C ILE A 17 3.26 4.77 -19.17
N LEU A 18 2.57 5.55 -18.33
CA LEU A 18 2.78 5.53 -16.88
C LEU A 18 2.33 4.19 -16.25
N PRO A 19 1.08 3.69 -16.47
CA PRO A 19 0.68 2.36 -16.04
C PRO A 19 1.60 1.24 -16.53
N LEU A 20 2.05 1.28 -17.80
CA LEU A 20 2.98 0.29 -18.35
C LEU A 20 4.33 0.30 -17.64
N THR A 21 4.86 1.49 -17.35
CA THR A 21 6.14 1.65 -16.65
C THR A 21 6.07 1.11 -15.23
N ILE A 22 5.01 1.44 -14.48
CA ILE A 22 4.78 0.92 -13.13
C ILE A 22 4.62 -0.60 -13.17
N LYS A 23 3.85 -1.15 -14.12
CA LYS A 23 3.68 -2.59 -14.29
C LYS A 23 5.02 -3.32 -14.48
N LYS A 24 5.92 -2.77 -15.31
CA LYS A 24 7.27 -3.33 -15.52
C LYS A 24 8.10 -3.32 -14.24
N LEU A 25 8.04 -2.24 -13.44
CA LEU A 25 8.76 -2.15 -12.16
C LEU A 25 8.28 -3.21 -11.16
N VAL A 26 6.94 -3.34 -11.01
CA VAL A 26 6.33 -4.31 -10.10
C VAL A 26 6.65 -5.75 -10.55
N GLN A 27 6.58 -6.03 -11.84
CA GLN A 27 6.91 -7.36 -12.38
C GLN A 27 8.37 -7.73 -12.12
N ARG A 28 9.32 -6.83 -12.42
CA ARG A 28 10.75 -7.05 -12.10
C ARG A 28 10.99 -7.27 -10.61
N ARG A 29 10.25 -6.55 -9.76
CA ARG A 29 10.36 -6.75 -8.30
C ARG A 29 9.89 -8.14 -7.89
N ARG A 30 8.81 -8.66 -8.49
CA ARG A 30 8.32 -10.02 -8.25
C ARG A 30 9.35 -11.07 -8.69
N GLU A 31 9.97 -10.89 -9.85
CA GLU A 31 11.04 -11.77 -10.34
C GLU A 31 12.22 -11.80 -9.35
N VAL A 32 12.69 -10.64 -8.90
CA VAL A 32 13.78 -10.55 -7.89
C VAL A 32 13.38 -11.22 -6.58
N LYS A 33 12.16 -10.98 -6.06
CA LYS A 33 11.67 -11.66 -4.84
C LYS A 33 11.59 -13.18 -5.00
N ASN A 34 11.30 -13.69 -6.20
CA ASN A 34 11.28 -15.13 -6.45
C ASN A 34 12.69 -15.72 -6.46
N LEU A 35 13.68 -15.02 -7.02
CA LEU A 35 15.09 -15.44 -6.95
C LEU A 35 15.58 -15.51 -5.49
N MET A 36 15.20 -14.53 -4.67
CA MET A 36 15.58 -14.49 -3.25
C MET A 36 15.11 -15.71 -2.43
N LYS A 37 14.02 -16.39 -2.83
CA LYS A 37 13.49 -17.55 -2.09
C LYS A 37 14.43 -18.75 -2.12
N ASN A 38 15.20 -18.88 -3.19
CA ASN A 38 16.08 -20.02 -3.43
C ASN A 38 17.56 -19.69 -3.21
N GLU A 39 17.86 -18.41 -2.96
CA GLU A 39 19.23 -17.94 -2.77
C GLU A 39 19.74 -18.31 -1.37
N ARG A 40 20.89 -18.99 -1.32
CA ARG A 40 21.51 -19.47 -0.08
C ARG A 40 22.77 -18.69 0.27
N ASP A 41 23.42 -18.09 -0.73
CA ASP A 41 24.58 -17.25 -0.49
C ASP A 41 24.15 -15.91 0.12
N GLN A 42 24.76 -15.55 1.25
CA GLN A 42 24.37 -14.32 1.97
C GLN A 42 24.70 -13.06 1.16
N GLY A 43 25.82 -13.05 0.42
CA GLY A 43 26.21 -11.90 -0.40
C GLY A 43 25.24 -11.67 -1.55
N ALA A 44 24.92 -12.71 -2.31
CA ALA A 44 23.94 -12.68 -3.39
C ALA A 44 22.54 -12.33 -2.87
N TYR A 45 22.12 -12.89 -1.73
CA TYR A 45 20.83 -12.54 -1.11
C TYR A 45 20.76 -11.04 -0.78
N GLN A 46 21.81 -10.48 -0.18
CA GLN A 46 21.86 -9.05 0.15
C GLN A 46 21.77 -8.17 -1.10
N GLN A 47 22.46 -8.54 -2.19
CA GLN A 47 22.35 -7.81 -3.46
C GLN A 47 20.93 -7.82 -4.02
N LEU A 48 20.28 -9.00 -4.02
CA LEU A 48 18.88 -9.13 -4.45
C LEU A 48 17.93 -8.33 -3.54
N HIS A 49 18.19 -8.32 -2.23
CA HIS A 49 17.43 -7.54 -1.26
C HIS A 49 17.53 -6.03 -1.53
N ILE A 50 18.73 -5.51 -1.80
CA ILE A 50 18.92 -4.10 -2.19
C ILE A 50 18.18 -3.81 -3.50
N ARG A 51 18.28 -4.71 -4.48
CA ARG A 51 17.60 -4.56 -5.78
C ARG A 51 16.08 -4.50 -5.66
N GLN A 52 15.46 -5.38 -4.87
CA GLN A 52 14.00 -5.32 -4.67
C GLN A 52 13.57 -4.05 -3.95
N LEU A 53 14.39 -3.54 -3.02
CA LEU A 53 14.12 -2.30 -2.29
C LEU A 53 14.18 -1.08 -3.23
N ALA A 54 15.19 -1.01 -4.09
CA ALA A 54 15.30 0.04 -5.10
C ALA A 54 14.08 0.06 -6.04
N LEU A 55 13.62 -1.11 -6.49
CA LEU A 55 12.41 -1.23 -7.30
C LEU A 55 11.15 -0.79 -6.54
N LYS A 56 11.01 -1.15 -5.26
CA LYS A 56 9.91 -0.72 -4.39
C LYS A 56 9.88 0.80 -4.26
N LEU A 57 11.02 1.41 -3.92
CA LEU A 57 11.13 2.86 -3.74
C LEU A 57 10.80 3.59 -5.04
N THR A 58 11.37 3.16 -6.16
CA THR A 58 11.10 3.77 -7.47
C THR A 58 9.63 3.74 -7.82
N ALA A 59 8.95 2.59 -7.65
CA ALA A 59 7.52 2.47 -7.94
C ALA A 59 6.67 3.37 -7.03
N ASN A 60 6.98 3.41 -5.72
CA ASN A 60 6.24 4.22 -4.75
C ASN A 60 6.44 5.72 -4.95
N SER A 61 7.58 6.15 -5.50
CA SER A 61 7.87 7.56 -5.80
C SER A 61 7.17 8.08 -7.07
N MET A 62 6.59 7.22 -7.91
CA MET A 62 5.95 7.63 -9.17
C MET A 62 4.77 8.59 -8.95
N TYR A 63 4.00 8.43 -7.87
CA TYR A 63 2.93 9.37 -7.53
C TYR A 63 3.46 10.80 -7.27
N GLY A 64 4.63 10.91 -6.63
CA GLY A 64 5.26 12.20 -6.35
C GLY A 64 5.57 13.01 -7.61
N CYS A 65 5.85 12.33 -8.73
CA CYS A 65 6.07 12.99 -10.02
C CYS A 65 4.82 13.72 -10.54
N LEU A 66 3.61 13.25 -10.20
CA LEU A 66 2.34 13.85 -10.60
C LEU A 66 1.81 14.87 -9.58
N GLY A 67 2.03 14.61 -8.28
CA GLY A 67 1.44 15.38 -7.19
C GLY A 67 2.27 16.57 -6.70
N PHE A 68 3.59 16.58 -6.92
CA PHE A 68 4.46 17.67 -6.48
C PHE A 68 4.39 18.86 -7.45
N SER A 69 4.02 20.04 -6.94
CA SER A 69 3.76 21.24 -7.76
C SER A 69 4.95 21.70 -8.60
N ASN A 70 6.18 21.45 -8.14
CA ASN A 70 7.40 21.84 -8.86
C ASN A 70 7.99 20.68 -9.67
N SER A 71 7.26 19.58 -9.82
CA SER A 71 7.66 18.47 -10.67
C SER A 71 7.55 18.86 -12.15
N ARG A 72 8.52 18.43 -12.96
CA ARG A 72 8.46 18.53 -14.42
C ARG A 72 7.22 17.83 -15.02
N PHE A 73 6.70 16.81 -14.32
CA PHE A 73 5.54 16.03 -14.73
C PHE A 73 4.29 16.34 -13.88
N TYR A 74 4.24 17.51 -13.23
CA TYR A 74 3.11 17.89 -12.38
C TYR A 74 1.79 17.84 -13.15
N ALA A 75 0.82 17.11 -12.61
CA ALA A 75 -0.50 16.94 -13.20
C ALA A 75 -1.55 16.87 -12.09
N LYS A 76 -1.98 18.06 -11.62
CA LYS A 76 -2.96 18.19 -10.52
C LYS A 76 -4.22 17.34 -10.69
N PRO A 77 -4.89 17.30 -11.87
CA PRO A 77 -6.10 16.49 -12.02
C PRO A 77 -5.83 14.99 -11.83
N LEU A 78 -4.72 14.48 -12.34
CA LEU A 78 -4.32 13.08 -12.15
C LEU A 78 -3.96 12.77 -10.69
N ALA A 79 -3.24 13.68 -10.03
CA ALA A 79 -2.93 13.52 -8.61
C ALA A 79 -4.19 13.50 -7.74
N MET A 80 -5.17 14.35 -8.05
CA MET A 80 -6.48 14.37 -7.38
C MET A 80 -7.25 13.07 -7.60
N LEU A 81 -7.29 12.55 -8.83
CA LEU A 81 -7.93 11.27 -9.16
C LEU A 81 -7.31 10.12 -8.37
N VAL A 82 -5.98 9.98 -8.40
CA VAL A 82 -5.27 8.93 -7.65
C VAL A 82 -5.53 9.05 -6.15
N THR A 83 -5.53 10.26 -5.60
CA THR A 83 -5.80 10.49 -4.17
C THR A 83 -7.25 10.15 -3.82
N SER A 84 -8.20 10.44 -4.71
CA SER A 84 -9.61 10.09 -4.51
C SER A 84 -9.79 8.58 -4.45
N GLN A 85 -9.26 7.84 -5.44
CA GLN A 85 -9.29 6.38 -5.44
C GLN A 85 -8.59 5.79 -4.21
N GLY A 86 -7.47 6.38 -3.77
CA GLY A 86 -6.77 5.96 -2.56
C GLY A 86 -7.64 6.07 -1.30
N ARG A 87 -8.40 7.16 -1.15
CA ARG A 87 -9.34 7.32 -0.03
C ARG A 87 -10.49 6.32 -0.07
N GLU A 88 -11.06 6.08 -1.26
CA GLU A 88 -12.13 5.08 -1.43
C GLU A 88 -11.65 3.67 -1.08
N ILE A 89 -10.44 3.30 -1.51
CA ILE A 89 -9.82 2.02 -1.17
C ILE A 89 -9.57 1.90 0.33
N LEU A 90 -9.03 2.95 0.96
CA LEU A 90 -8.79 2.98 2.40
C LEU A 90 -10.11 2.81 3.16
N GLN A 91 -11.14 3.56 2.80
CA GLN A 91 -12.45 3.47 3.43
C GLN A 91 -13.06 2.07 3.25
N SER A 92 -13.01 1.52 2.04
CA SER A 92 -13.48 0.15 1.78
C SER A 92 -12.67 -0.90 2.56
N THR A 93 -11.42 -0.63 2.91
CA THR A 93 -10.60 -1.52 3.76
C THR A 93 -11.00 -1.38 5.23
N VAL A 94 -11.29 -0.17 5.69
CA VAL A 94 -11.85 0.09 7.02
C VAL A 94 -13.18 -0.64 7.19
N ASP A 95 -14.08 -0.51 6.20
CA ASP A 95 -15.40 -1.16 6.21
C ASP A 95 -15.26 -2.68 6.25
N LEU A 96 -14.32 -3.25 5.49
CA LEU A 96 -14.02 -4.69 5.53
C LEU A 96 -13.60 -5.14 6.94
N VAL A 97 -12.73 -4.38 7.60
CA VAL A 97 -12.23 -4.73 8.94
C VAL A 97 -13.34 -4.57 10.00
N GLN A 98 -14.09 -3.48 9.96
CA GLN A 98 -15.11 -3.18 10.97
C GLN A 98 -16.39 -4.00 10.78
N ILE A 99 -16.92 -4.05 9.56
CA ILE A 99 -18.23 -4.64 9.28
C ILE A 99 -18.11 -6.15 9.06
N ASN A 100 -17.16 -6.60 8.24
CA ASN A 100 -17.07 -8.02 7.88
C ASN A 100 -16.31 -8.84 8.92
N MET A 101 -15.32 -8.26 9.60
CA MET A 101 -14.49 -8.97 10.58
C MET A 101 -14.82 -8.61 12.04
N GLY A 102 -15.61 -7.57 12.29
CA GLY A 102 -16.00 -7.16 13.64
C GLY A 102 -14.83 -6.64 14.48
N LEU A 103 -13.81 -6.05 13.85
CA LEU A 103 -12.61 -5.53 14.51
C LEU A 103 -12.60 -4.01 14.53
N ASP A 104 -11.99 -3.43 15.57
CA ASP A 104 -11.90 -1.98 15.70
C ASP A 104 -10.70 -1.41 14.95
N VAL A 105 -10.97 -0.48 14.03
CA VAL A 105 -9.92 0.36 13.42
C VAL A 105 -9.71 1.58 14.31
N VAL A 106 -8.53 1.66 14.94
CA VAL A 106 -8.21 2.72 15.93
C VAL A 106 -7.59 3.96 15.30
N TYR A 107 -6.97 3.82 14.13
CA TYR A 107 -6.36 4.92 13.40
C TYR A 107 -6.23 4.58 11.92
N GLY A 108 -6.25 5.61 11.08
CA GLY A 108 -5.97 5.52 9.65
C GLY A 108 -5.23 6.76 9.16
N ASP A 109 -4.28 6.57 8.25
CA ASP A 109 -3.62 7.63 7.50
C ASP A 109 -3.77 7.41 5.99
N THR A 110 -2.99 8.12 5.17
CA THR A 110 -3.02 8.05 3.71
C THR A 110 -2.84 6.64 3.13
N ASP A 111 -2.09 5.78 3.81
CA ASP A 111 -1.60 4.50 3.28
C ASP A 111 -1.48 3.41 4.35
N SER A 112 -1.99 3.65 5.57
CA SER A 112 -1.92 2.70 6.68
C SER A 112 -3.18 2.75 7.53
N ILE A 113 -3.58 1.59 8.06
CA ILE A 113 -4.62 1.48 9.09
C ILE A 113 -4.08 0.72 10.28
N PHE A 114 -4.54 1.08 11.47
CA PHE A 114 -4.18 0.45 12.74
C PHE A 114 -5.43 -0.25 13.24
N VAL A 115 -5.29 -1.54 13.53
CA VAL A 115 -6.40 -2.41 13.92
C VAL A 115 -6.13 -2.93 15.32
N HIS A 116 -7.09 -2.73 16.21
CA HIS A 116 -7.07 -3.32 17.54
C HIS A 116 -7.53 -4.77 17.45
N THR A 117 -6.59 -5.70 17.64
CA THR A 117 -6.84 -7.14 17.49
C THR A 117 -7.57 -7.75 18.69
N GLY A 118 -7.57 -7.07 19.85
CA GLY A 118 -8.12 -7.60 21.10
C GLY A 118 -7.37 -8.84 21.65
N LYS A 119 -6.14 -9.10 21.17
CA LYS A 119 -5.33 -10.26 21.56
C LYS A 119 -4.10 -9.83 22.34
N SER A 120 -3.79 -10.56 23.41
CA SER A 120 -2.58 -10.37 24.23
C SER A 120 -1.36 -11.06 23.64
N GLU A 121 -1.58 -12.17 22.93
CA GLU A 121 -0.52 -12.99 22.34
C GLU A 121 -0.12 -12.47 20.96
N LEU A 122 1.20 -12.38 20.74
CA LEU A 122 1.75 -11.88 19.49
C LEU A 122 1.35 -12.75 18.29
N GLN A 123 1.32 -14.08 18.47
CA GLN A 123 0.95 -15.02 17.41
C GLN A 123 -0.51 -14.85 16.96
N ASP A 124 -1.42 -14.61 17.90
CA ASP A 124 -2.83 -14.39 17.59
C ASP A 124 -3.04 -13.05 16.86
N ALA A 125 -2.31 -12.01 17.26
CA ALA A 125 -2.31 -10.73 16.55
C ALA A 125 -1.80 -10.88 15.11
N TYR A 126 -0.73 -11.64 14.88
CA TYR A 126 -0.26 -11.97 13.53
C TYR A 126 -1.27 -12.82 12.75
N HIS A 127 -2.00 -13.73 13.40
CA HIS A 127 -3.04 -14.51 12.74
C HIS A 127 -4.14 -13.60 12.19
N ILE A 128 -4.64 -12.67 13.00
CA ILE A 128 -5.65 -11.68 12.59
C ILE A 128 -5.09 -10.77 11.49
N GLY A 129 -3.87 -10.25 11.64
CA GLY A 129 -3.24 -9.42 10.62
C GLY A 129 -3.11 -10.14 9.26
N ASN A 130 -2.78 -11.43 9.28
CA ASN A 130 -2.72 -12.24 8.07
C ASN A 130 -4.11 -12.51 7.46
N GLN A 131 -5.15 -12.65 8.28
CA GLN A 131 -6.53 -12.75 7.78
C GLN A 131 -6.96 -11.46 7.07
N ILE A 132 -6.75 -10.30 7.70
CA ILE A 132 -7.04 -8.98 7.10
C ILE A 132 -6.30 -8.86 5.76
N LYS A 133 -4.99 -9.15 5.76
CA LYS A 133 -4.18 -9.13 4.55
C LYS A 133 -4.76 -9.97 3.42
N ARG A 134 -5.20 -11.20 3.72
CA ARG A 134 -5.78 -12.09 2.71
C ARG A 134 -7.08 -11.54 2.14
N GLU A 135 -7.99 -11.09 2.99
CA GLU A 135 -9.30 -10.57 2.56
C GLU A 135 -9.16 -9.25 1.77
N SER A 136 -8.30 -8.34 2.22
CA SER A 136 -8.02 -7.10 1.48
C SER A 136 -7.37 -7.36 0.12
N ASN A 137 -6.36 -8.24 0.05
CA ASN A 137 -5.69 -8.57 -1.21
C ASN A 137 -6.61 -9.36 -2.17
N ARG A 138 -7.62 -10.07 -1.65
CA ARG A 138 -8.66 -10.72 -2.46
C ARG A 138 -9.59 -9.69 -3.11
N ARG A 139 -9.93 -8.63 -2.37
CA ARG A 139 -10.78 -7.52 -2.86
C ARG A 139 -10.05 -6.63 -3.87
N PHE A 140 -8.77 -6.33 -3.63
CA PHE A 140 -7.98 -5.44 -4.47
C PHE A 140 -6.80 -6.18 -5.11
N ARG A 141 -6.99 -6.69 -6.34
CA ARG A 141 -6.00 -7.56 -7.02
C ARG A 141 -4.62 -6.95 -7.25
N LEU A 142 -4.52 -5.62 -7.35
CA LEU A 142 -3.28 -4.90 -7.61
C LEU A 142 -2.70 -4.22 -6.36
N LEU A 143 -3.42 -4.26 -5.23
CA LEU A 143 -2.97 -3.72 -3.96
C LEU A 143 -2.52 -4.90 -3.08
N GLU A 144 -1.27 -4.86 -2.66
CA GLU A 144 -0.72 -5.83 -1.71
C GLU A 144 -0.51 -5.11 -0.38
N LEU A 145 -1.42 -5.30 0.57
CA LEU A 145 -1.21 -4.90 1.96
C LEU A 145 -0.22 -5.86 2.62
N GLU A 146 0.57 -5.34 3.55
CA GLU A 146 1.48 -6.12 4.40
C GLU A 146 1.36 -5.62 5.85
N ILE A 147 1.77 -6.47 6.78
CA ILE A 147 1.88 -6.08 8.20
C ILE A 147 3.18 -5.31 8.35
N ASP A 148 3.09 -4.03 8.71
CA ASP A 148 4.26 -3.17 8.93
C ASP A 148 4.82 -3.30 10.35
N GLY A 149 3.94 -3.50 11.34
CA GLY A 149 4.34 -3.68 12.73
C GLY A 149 3.20 -4.18 13.61
N VAL A 150 3.56 -4.72 14.79
CA VAL A 150 2.63 -5.13 15.85
C VAL A 150 3.06 -4.45 17.14
N TYR A 151 2.15 -3.67 17.72
CA TYR A 151 2.41 -2.91 18.94
C TYR A 151 1.73 -3.59 20.12
N LYS A 152 2.50 -3.92 21.17
CA LYS A 152 1.95 -4.47 22.41
C LYS A 152 1.08 -3.46 23.14
N THR A 153 1.43 -2.19 23.03
CA THR A 153 0.71 -1.07 23.65
C THR A 153 0.84 0.13 22.73
N ILE A 154 -0.22 0.92 22.59
CA ILE A 154 -0.18 2.16 21.81
C ILE A 154 -0.94 3.25 22.57
N LEU A 155 -0.32 4.42 22.70
CA LEU A 155 -0.94 5.64 23.18
C LEU A 155 -1.07 6.61 22.00
N LEU A 156 -2.28 6.71 21.46
CA LEU A 156 -2.59 7.60 20.35
C LEU A 156 -3.08 8.95 20.88
N LEU A 157 -2.30 10.02 20.65
CA LEU A 157 -2.67 11.37 21.07
C LEU A 157 -3.39 12.14 19.95
N LYS A 158 -2.77 12.20 18.76
CA LYS A 158 -3.28 12.88 17.55
C LYS A 158 -2.77 12.17 16.30
N LYS A 159 -3.26 12.58 15.13
CA LYS A 159 -2.74 12.15 13.83
C LYS A 159 -1.21 12.29 13.77
N LYS A 160 -0.51 11.22 13.39
CA LYS A 160 0.97 11.12 13.37
C LYS A 160 1.67 11.43 14.71
N LYS A 161 0.95 11.36 15.85
CA LYS A 161 1.49 11.58 17.19
C LYS A 161 1.03 10.46 18.11
N TYR A 162 1.84 9.41 18.22
CA TYR A 162 1.62 8.25 19.07
C TYR A 162 2.93 7.74 19.67
N ALA A 163 2.83 7.04 20.81
CA ALA A 163 3.90 6.24 21.40
C ALA A 163 3.48 4.78 21.39
N ALA A 164 4.37 3.87 20.97
CA ALA A 164 4.07 2.45 20.78
C ALA A 164 5.31 1.57 21.03
#